data_AF-A0ABD0MTE1-F1
#
_entry.id   AF-A0ABD0MTE1-F1
#
_cell.length_a   1.000
_cell.length_b   1.000
_cell.length_c   1.000
_cell.angle_alpha   90.00
_cell.angle_beta   90.00
_cell.angle_gamma   90.00
#
_symmetry.space_group_name_H-M   'P 1'
#
loop_
_entity.id
_entity.type
_entity.pdbx_description
1 polymer ?
#
loop_
_entity_poly.entity_id
_entity_poly.type
_entity_poly.pdbx_seq_one_letter_code
_entity_poly.pdbx_strand_id
1 'polypeptide(L)'
;MFLDIVEKNDELKQKLNEKDLVFIKELIEGVDTADPQWPAKGRNADKAFLYEIVINKWNGIDVHRWDYFARDCHYLGIPNSFDHQRMLKSARVCEVEGRKHICFRDKVADNVYDMFRTQYTLYSQAYQHKIVNIIEKKITEALSAAEDKITKISPFAETPLRGEMSLQGRISGSRKRTKALASNEERVEKMSKLTDHIFEEILYSTDDKLKDARMKLEDVVRRRLPKCVGETRITQTEFKNNQILQNDWNEAVDEWNKLHPTVFLDKKDFSVDTVQLDSTYKEAENPINNVYFYRKRKPTEAFKIKKYEVSSLLPEEFTEYVGRIYYTKNSDGEEKDAKECFKWWRLGKNKILVYDEEEFKGNERLITKDCASLDGCGIKAIRSCKVLSGVWNLYECLNYSELEHTLQPEEEYHNPTEWGALDRTAPALSLRHERK
;
A
#
# COMPACT_ATOMS: atom_id res chain seq x y z
N MET A 1 19.99 -6.21 -22.72
CA MET A 1 18.96 -6.87 -23.53
C MET A 1 18.67 -6.11 -24.82
N PHE A 2 18.19 -4.86 -24.79
CA PHE A 2 17.92 -4.10 -26.04
C PHE A 2 19.11 -4.04 -27.01
N LEU A 3 20.32 -3.70 -26.54
CA LEU A 3 21.51 -3.68 -27.39
C LEU A 3 21.83 -5.05 -28.00
N ASP A 4 21.67 -6.12 -27.24
CA ASP A 4 21.87 -7.50 -27.71
C ASP A 4 20.83 -7.88 -28.80
N ILE A 5 19.58 -7.40 -28.68
CA ILE A 5 18.56 -7.57 -29.73
C ILE A 5 18.98 -6.86 -31.02
N VAL A 6 19.51 -5.64 -30.92
CA VAL A 6 20.02 -4.91 -32.09
C VAL A 6 21.25 -5.62 -32.66
N GLU A 7 22.17 -6.09 -31.82
CA GLU A 7 23.36 -6.83 -32.24
C GLU A 7 23.05 -8.17 -32.91
N LYS A 8 21.91 -8.80 -32.61
CA LYS A 8 21.48 -10.05 -33.22
C LYS A 8 20.55 -9.87 -34.42
N ASN A 9 20.14 -8.64 -34.75
CA ASN A 9 19.20 -8.35 -35.82
C ASN A 9 19.84 -7.43 -36.87
N ASP A 10 20.24 -8.01 -38.01
CA ASP A 10 20.92 -7.28 -39.09
C ASP A 10 20.07 -6.16 -39.71
N GLU A 11 18.74 -6.30 -39.73
CA GLU A 11 17.85 -5.25 -40.23
C GLU A 11 17.87 -4.02 -39.31
N LEU A 12 17.87 -4.24 -37.98
CA LEU A 12 17.95 -3.15 -37.00
C LEU A 12 19.31 -2.44 -37.04
N LYS A 13 20.41 -3.19 -37.20
CA LYS A 13 21.75 -2.59 -37.36
C LYS A 13 21.84 -1.67 -38.57
N GLN A 14 21.22 -2.06 -39.68
CA GLN A 14 21.23 -1.24 -40.89
C GLN A 14 20.35 0.00 -40.78
N LYS A 15 19.27 -0.06 -39.98
CA LYS A 15 18.29 1.03 -39.83
C LYS A 15 18.64 2.04 -38.74
N LEU A 16 19.37 1.65 -37.69
CA LEU A 16 19.63 2.48 -36.51
C LEU A 16 21.08 2.95 -36.47
N ASN A 17 21.30 4.26 -36.35
CA ASN A 17 22.63 4.81 -36.07
C ASN A 17 22.88 4.92 -34.55
N GLU A 18 24.12 5.26 -34.17
CA GLU A 18 24.52 5.40 -32.76
C GLU A 18 23.66 6.41 -31.99
N LYS A 19 23.30 7.55 -32.60
CA LYS A 19 22.42 8.55 -31.96
C LYS A 19 21.02 8.01 -31.74
N ASP A 20 20.50 7.17 -32.63
CA ASP A 20 19.20 6.52 -32.46
C ASP A 20 19.23 5.50 -31.33
N LEU A 21 20.32 4.74 -31.20
CA LEU A 21 20.50 3.81 -30.07
C LEU A 21 20.57 4.54 -28.74
N VAL A 22 21.28 5.68 -28.67
CA VAL A 22 21.29 6.55 -27.48
C VAL A 22 19.89 7.07 -27.19
N PHE A 23 19.20 7.61 -28.20
CA PHE A 23 17.86 8.14 -28.05
C PHE A 23 16.86 7.07 -27.55
N ILE A 24 16.88 5.86 -28.10
CA ILE A 24 15.98 4.78 -27.68
C ILE A 24 16.27 4.36 -26.23
N LYS A 25 17.55 4.26 -25.83
CA LYS A 25 17.90 4.01 -24.42
C LYS A 25 17.35 5.10 -23.51
N GLU A 26 17.53 6.36 -23.89
CA GLU A 26 17.02 7.50 -23.13
C GLU A 26 15.48 7.50 -23.04
N LEU A 27 14.76 7.07 -24.08
CA LEU A 27 13.30 6.90 -24.03
C LEU A 27 12.86 5.77 -23.07
N ILE A 28 13.63 4.68 -22.99
CA ILE A 28 13.34 3.53 -22.12
C ILE A 28 13.68 3.83 -20.66
N GLU A 29 14.85 4.42 -20.41
CA GLU A 29 15.29 4.79 -19.06
C GLU A 29 14.52 6.00 -18.53
N GLY A 30 13.99 6.83 -19.43
CA GLY A 30 13.35 8.10 -19.18
C GLY A 30 14.37 9.18 -18.85
N VAL A 31 14.15 10.38 -19.41
CA VAL A 31 14.99 11.56 -19.16
C VAL A 31 14.16 12.61 -18.46
N ASP A 32 14.65 13.14 -17.34
CA ASP A 32 13.97 14.25 -16.66
C ASP A 32 14.24 15.57 -17.39
N THR A 33 13.29 15.97 -18.21
CA THR A 33 13.36 17.21 -18.98
C THR A 33 13.07 18.46 -18.15
N ALA A 34 12.89 18.33 -16.82
CA ALA A 34 12.80 19.46 -15.87
C ALA A 34 14.11 20.26 -15.75
N ASP A 35 15.25 19.61 -16.00
CA ASP A 35 16.57 20.22 -15.76
C ASP A 35 16.74 21.51 -16.58
N PRO A 36 17.17 22.64 -15.97
CA PRO A 36 17.49 23.87 -16.69
C PRO A 36 18.47 23.65 -17.85
N GLN A 37 19.43 22.75 -17.70
CA GLN A 37 20.33 22.32 -18.76
C GLN A 37 19.72 21.16 -19.54
N TRP A 38 19.88 21.13 -20.87
CA TRP A 38 19.37 20.03 -21.69
C TRP A 38 20.09 18.72 -21.36
N PRO A 39 19.39 17.69 -20.82
CA PRO A 39 20.04 16.51 -20.24
C PRO A 39 20.29 15.37 -21.25
N ALA A 40 19.58 15.37 -22.38
CA ALA A 40 19.60 14.28 -23.34
C ALA A 40 20.66 14.46 -24.44
N LYS A 41 21.21 13.34 -24.94
CA LYS A 41 22.24 13.29 -25.97
C LYS A 41 21.72 12.75 -27.30
N GLY A 42 20.69 11.90 -27.28
CA GLY A 42 20.14 11.27 -28.47
C GLY A 42 19.42 12.24 -29.41
N ARG A 43 18.83 13.31 -28.84
CA ARG A 43 18.15 14.40 -29.56
C ARG A 43 18.39 15.73 -28.86
N ASN A 44 18.27 16.82 -29.62
CA ASN A 44 18.39 18.19 -29.13
C ASN A 44 17.08 18.67 -28.47
N ALA A 45 17.15 19.78 -27.74
CA ALA A 45 16.03 20.37 -27.00
C ALA A 45 14.81 20.75 -27.86
N ASP A 46 14.99 20.99 -29.17
CA ASP A 46 13.87 21.23 -30.10
C ASP A 46 12.96 20.00 -30.29
N LYS A 47 13.42 18.82 -29.87
CA LYS A 47 12.69 17.56 -29.87
C LYS A 47 12.34 17.06 -28.47
N ALA A 48 12.35 17.93 -27.46
CA ALA A 48 12.06 17.57 -26.07
C ALA A 48 10.75 16.77 -25.89
N PHE A 49 9.68 17.18 -26.58
CA PHE A 49 8.39 16.50 -26.59
C PHE A 49 8.44 15.00 -26.92
N LEU A 50 9.48 14.51 -27.61
CA LEU A 50 9.60 13.08 -27.89
C LEU A 50 9.89 12.25 -26.63
N TYR A 51 10.59 12.83 -25.64
CA TYR A 51 10.88 12.18 -24.35
C TYR A 51 9.66 12.14 -23.42
N GLU A 52 8.58 12.84 -23.76
CA GLU A 52 7.32 12.83 -23.02
C GLU A 52 6.37 11.72 -23.48
N ILE A 53 6.74 10.92 -24.49
CA ILE A 53 5.87 9.91 -25.10
C ILE A 53 5.94 8.56 -24.38
N VAL A 54 7.14 8.02 -24.16
CA VAL A 54 7.34 6.62 -23.73
C VAL A 54 7.39 6.49 -22.22
N ILE A 55 8.37 7.14 -21.58
CA ILE A 55 8.52 7.24 -20.12
C ILE A 55 8.70 8.72 -19.76
N ASN A 56 7.61 9.36 -19.35
CA ASN A 56 7.59 10.79 -19.11
C ASN A 56 7.99 11.10 -17.66
N LYS A 57 9.27 11.40 -17.42
CA LYS A 57 9.76 11.76 -16.08
C LYS A 57 9.34 13.16 -15.60
N TRP A 58 8.81 13.98 -16.49
CA TRP A 58 8.38 15.32 -16.14
C TRP A 58 7.08 15.30 -15.32
N ASN A 59 6.04 14.63 -15.84
CA ASN A 59 4.72 14.57 -15.20
C ASN A 59 4.06 13.17 -15.20
N GLY A 60 4.69 12.16 -15.79
CA GLY A 60 4.16 10.80 -15.84
C GLY A 60 2.90 10.62 -16.67
N ILE A 61 2.65 11.49 -17.66
CA ILE A 61 1.61 11.27 -18.68
C ILE A 61 2.31 10.69 -19.92
N ASP A 62 2.21 9.38 -20.09
CA ASP A 62 2.87 8.64 -21.18
C ASP A 62 2.04 7.45 -21.67
N VAL A 63 2.40 6.91 -22.85
CA VAL A 63 1.67 5.80 -23.46
C VAL A 63 1.86 4.47 -22.74
N HIS A 64 2.94 4.33 -21.95
CA HIS A 64 3.17 3.16 -21.10
C HIS A 64 2.02 3.01 -20.10
N ARG A 65 1.64 4.10 -19.41
CA ARG A 65 0.48 4.11 -18.51
C ARG A 65 -0.84 3.86 -19.20
N TRP A 66 -1.03 4.47 -20.36
CA TRP A 66 -2.31 4.35 -21.08
C TRP A 66 -2.61 2.90 -21.47
N ASP A 67 -1.59 2.17 -21.91
CA ASP A 67 -1.73 0.75 -22.27
C ASP A 67 -2.07 -0.10 -21.04
N TYR A 68 -1.25 -0.04 -19.97
CA TYR A 68 -1.49 -0.92 -18.83
C TYR A 68 -2.77 -0.56 -18.09
N PHE A 69 -3.19 0.71 -18.03
CA PHE A 69 -4.51 1.06 -17.48
C PHE A 69 -5.63 0.38 -18.26
N ALA A 70 -5.63 0.46 -19.59
CA ALA A 70 -6.67 -0.17 -20.40
C ALA A 70 -6.63 -1.70 -20.31
N ARG A 71 -5.43 -2.27 -20.38
CA ARG A 71 -5.18 -3.72 -20.32
C ARG A 71 -5.59 -4.29 -18.97
N ASP A 72 -5.08 -3.72 -17.87
CA ASP A 72 -5.25 -4.28 -16.55
C ASP A 72 -6.69 -4.08 -16.06
N CYS A 73 -7.30 -2.92 -16.30
CA CYS A 73 -8.74 -2.72 -16.06
C CYS A 73 -9.59 -3.78 -16.78
N HIS A 74 -9.27 -4.09 -18.04
CA HIS A 74 -9.99 -5.11 -18.80
C HIS A 74 -9.86 -6.50 -18.16
N TYR A 75 -8.64 -6.95 -17.84
CA TYR A 75 -8.41 -8.30 -17.30
C TYR A 75 -8.81 -8.44 -15.82
N LEU A 76 -8.76 -7.36 -15.04
CA LEU A 76 -9.16 -7.35 -13.63
C LEU A 76 -10.67 -7.10 -13.44
N GLY A 77 -11.39 -6.68 -14.48
CA GLY A 77 -12.80 -6.31 -14.38
C GLY A 77 -13.04 -5.00 -13.61
N ILE A 78 -12.04 -4.11 -13.59
CA ILE A 78 -12.11 -2.79 -12.94
C ILE A 78 -12.44 -1.76 -14.03
N PRO A 79 -13.44 -0.88 -13.86
CA PRO A 79 -13.71 0.17 -14.83
C PRO A 79 -12.53 1.13 -14.98
N ASN A 80 -12.11 1.38 -16.24
CA ASN A 80 -11.14 2.42 -16.56
C ASN A 80 -11.86 3.77 -16.75
N SER A 81 -11.67 4.72 -15.84
CA SER A 81 -12.25 6.07 -15.99
C SER A 81 -11.47 6.96 -16.97
N PHE A 82 -10.25 6.57 -17.33
CA PHE A 82 -9.36 7.37 -18.17
C PHE A 82 -9.52 7.09 -19.67
N ASP A 83 -9.92 8.12 -20.43
CA ASP A 83 -10.03 8.05 -21.89
C ASP A 83 -8.75 8.54 -22.57
N HIS A 84 -7.84 7.60 -22.85
CA HIS A 84 -6.59 7.87 -23.55
C HIS A 84 -6.79 8.32 -25.01
N GLN A 85 -7.85 7.86 -25.69
CA GLN A 85 -8.14 8.27 -27.07
C GLN A 85 -8.53 9.75 -27.12
N ARG A 86 -9.32 10.21 -26.16
CA ARG A 86 -9.66 11.62 -25.99
C ARG A 86 -8.43 12.46 -25.66
N MET A 87 -7.53 11.99 -24.78
CA MET A 87 -6.25 12.67 -24.51
C MET A 87 -5.42 12.82 -25.77
N LEU A 88 -5.20 11.73 -26.50
CA LEU A 88 -4.37 11.70 -27.70
C LEU A 88 -4.89 12.66 -28.78
N LYS A 89 -6.20 12.64 -29.07
CA LYS A 89 -6.84 13.56 -30.04
C LYS A 89 -6.73 15.04 -29.65
N SER A 90 -6.44 15.30 -28.38
CA SER A 90 -6.34 16.63 -27.80
C SER A 90 -4.91 17.15 -27.69
N ALA A 91 -3.91 16.30 -27.93
CA ALA A 91 -2.50 16.64 -27.77
C ALA A 91 -2.01 17.53 -28.92
N ARG A 92 -1.16 18.51 -28.60
CA ARG A 92 -0.40 19.33 -29.55
C ARG A 92 0.98 19.61 -28.99
N VAL A 93 1.91 19.96 -29.85
CA VAL A 93 3.23 20.45 -29.42
C VAL A 93 3.21 21.97 -29.42
N CYS A 94 3.52 22.57 -28.27
CA CYS A 94 3.68 24.02 -28.12
C CYS A 94 5.06 24.34 -27.55
N GLU A 95 5.53 25.57 -27.75
CA GLU A 95 6.79 26.04 -27.21
C GLU A 95 6.59 26.72 -25.86
N VAL A 96 7.39 26.33 -24.87
CA VAL A 96 7.43 26.88 -23.52
C VAL A 96 8.88 27.04 -23.12
N GLU A 97 9.29 28.26 -22.73
CA GLU A 97 10.66 28.53 -22.26
C GLU A 97 11.76 28.00 -23.22
N GLY A 98 11.51 28.11 -24.53
CA GLY A 98 12.44 27.67 -25.58
C GLY A 98 12.48 26.16 -25.84
N ARG A 99 11.61 25.37 -25.20
CA ARG A 99 11.48 23.92 -25.41
C ARG A 99 10.10 23.57 -25.95
N LYS A 100 10.04 22.52 -26.75
CA LYS A 100 8.77 22.00 -27.28
C LYS A 100 8.22 20.93 -26.34
N HIS A 101 7.00 21.14 -25.84
CA HIS A 101 6.31 20.26 -24.91
C HIS A 101 4.98 19.77 -25.49
N ILE A 102 4.57 18.56 -25.11
CA ILE A 102 3.22 18.06 -25.34
C ILE A 102 2.27 18.83 -24.43
N CYS A 103 1.30 19.49 -25.05
CA CYS A 103 0.26 20.25 -24.41
C CYS A 103 -1.10 19.64 -24.73
N PHE A 104 -2.00 19.66 -23.76
CA PHE A 104 -3.35 19.13 -23.94
C PHE A 104 -4.38 20.24 -24.07
N ARG A 105 -5.55 19.87 -24.58
CA ARG A 105 -6.67 20.76 -24.68
C ARG A 105 -7.19 21.16 -23.30
N ASP A 106 -7.39 22.44 -23.02
CA ASP A 106 -7.95 22.96 -21.76
C ASP A 106 -9.15 22.14 -21.20
N LYS A 107 -10.12 21.80 -22.04
CA LYS A 107 -11.32 21.01 -21.67
C LYS A 107 -11.07 19.55 -21.25
N VAL A 108 -9.83 19.07 -21.28
CA VAL A 108 -9.47 17.70 -20.84
C VAL A 108 -8.73 17.68 -19.51
N ALA A 109 -8.69 18.81 -18.77
CA ALA A 109 -8.10 18.88 -17.44
C ALA A 109 -8.67 17.81 -16.48
N ASP A 110 -9.99 17.58 -16.48
CA ASP A 110 -10.61 16.53 -15.65
C ASP A 110 -10.11 15.12 -16.02
N ASN A 111 -9.90 14.86 -17.32
CA ASN A 111 -9.43 13.56 -17.79
C ASN A 111 -7.98 13.27 -17.34
N VAL A 112 -7.19 14.31 -17.03
CA VAL A 112 -5.89 14.14 -16.37
C VAL A 112 -6.09 13.62 -14.96
N TYR A 113 -7.02 14.18 -14.19
CA TYR A 113 -7.35 13.66 -12.86
C TYR A 113 -7.92 12.23 -12.91
N ASP A 114 -8.74 11.92 -13.92
CA ASP A 114 -9.25 10.55 -14.12
C ASP A 114 -8.13 9.54 -14.38
N MET A 115 -7.05 9.96 -15.04
CA MET A 115 -5.84 9.14 -15.24
C MET A 115 -5.22 8.74 -13.90
N PHE A 116 -4.99 9.72 -13.03
CA PHE A 116 -4.34 9.54 -11.74
C PHE A 116 -5.27 8.84 -10.71
N ARG A 117 -6.59 9.06 -10.82
CA ARG A 117 -7.59 8.26 -10.09
C ARG A 117 -7.59 6.80 -10.53
N THR A 118 -7.45 6.53 -11.84
CA THR A 118 -7.35 5.16 -12.37
C THR A 118 -6.11 4.47 -11.81
N GLN A 119 -4.97 5.16 -11.78
CA GLN A 119 -3.74 4.66 -11.15
C GLN A 119 -4.00 4.28 -9.69
N TYR A 120 -4.51 5.21 -8.88
CA TYR A 120 -4.83 4.95 -7.48
C TYR A 120 -5.75 3.73 -7.30
N THR A 121 -6.78 3.62 -8.15
CA THR A 121 -7.75 2.50 -8.12
C THR A 121 -7.06 1.17 -8.39
N LEU A 122 -6.21 1.09 -9.41
CA LEU A 122 -5.47 -0.14 -9.74
C LEU A 122 -4.47 -0.51 -8.65
N TYR A 123 -3.74 0.46 -8.10
CA TYR A 123 -2.81 0.20 -7.00
C TYR A 123 -3.55 -0.28 -5.75
N SER A 124 -4.60 0.41 -5.32
CA SER A 124 -5.34 0.08 -4.10
C SER A 124 -6.11 -1.25 -4.20
N GLN A 125 -6.74 -1.54 -5.34
CA GLN A 125 -7.61 -2.70 -5.49
C GLN A 125 -6.91 -3.95 -6.02
N ALA A 126 -5.82 -3.80 -6.79
CA ALA A 126 -5.15 -4.92 -7.44
C ALA A 126 -3.67 -5.02 -7.08
N TYR A 127 -2.83 -4.07 -7.49
CA TYR A 127 -1.37 -4.23 -7.41
C TYR A 127 -0.85 -4.30 -5.97
N GLN A 128 -1.49 -3.58 -5.06
CA GLN A 128 -1.18 -3.61 -3.62
C GLN A 128 -2.26 -4.34 -2.84
N HIS A 129 -3.00 -5.26 -3.46
CA HIS A 129 -4.02 -6.02 -2.75
C HIS A 129 -3.35 -6.87 -1.65
N LYS A 130 -3.87 -6.79 -0.42
CA LYS A 130 -3.28 -7.44 0.77
C LYS A 130 -2.88 -8.91 0.58
N ILE A 131 -3.65 -9.68 -0.17
CA ILE A 131 -3.33 -11.09 -0.43
C ILE A 131 -2.28 -11.27 -1.53
N VAL A 132 -2.22 -10.34 -2.50
CA VAL A 132 -1.17 -10.33 -3.53
C VAL A 132 0.18 -10.08 -2.86
N ASN A 133 0.30 -9.05 -2.02
CA ASN A 133 1.53 -8.75 -1.28
C ASN A 133 2.02 -9.95 -0.43
N ILE A 134 1.10 -10.69 0.20
CA ILE A 134 1.45 -11.90 0.96
C ILE A 134 2.03 -12.99 0.04
N ILE A 135 1.43 -13.20 -1.14
CA ILE A 135 1.90 -14.18 -2.13
C ILE A 135 3.26 -13.78 -2.66
N GLU A 136 3.44 -12.51 -3.05
CA GLU A 136 4.71 -11.96 -3.53
C GLU A 136 5.82 -12.12 -2.49
N LYS A 137 5.53 -11.87 -1.21
CA LYS A 137 6.47 -12.09 -0.11
C LYS A 137 6.87 -13.57 -0.03
N LYS A 138 5.92 -14.51 -0.06
CA LYS A 138 6.23 -15.95 -0.04
C LYS A 138 7.02 -16.41 -1.26
N ILE A 139 6.71 -15.90 -2.44
CA ILE A 139 7.46 -16.21 -3.67
C ILE A 139 8.89 -15.66 -3.54
N THR A 140 9.05 -14.43 -3.08
CA THR A 140 10.37 -13.82 -2.82
C THR A 140 11.18 -14.65 -1.83
N GLU A 141 10.59 -15.04 -0.69
CA GLU A 141 11.25 -15.91 0.30
C GLU A 141 11.64 -17.26 -0.30
N ALA A 142 10.84 -17.82 -1.20
CA ALA A 142 11.17 -19.06 -1.90
C ALA A 142 12.34 -18.88 -2.87
N LEU A 143 12.34 -17.79 -3.64
CA LEU A 143 13.43 -17.45 -4.57
C LEU A 143 14.75 -17.21 -3.80
N SER A 144 14.72 -16.47 -2.69
CA SER A 144 15.89 -16.30 -1.82
C SER A 144 16.39 -17.63 -1.25
N ALA A 145 15.48 -18.51 -0.82
CA ALA A 145 15.84 -19.84 -0.35
C ALA A 145 16.43 -20.74 -1.47
N ALA A 146 16.19 -20.42 -2.75
CA ALA A 146 16.69 -21.14 -3.92
C ALA A 146 17.91 -20.48 -4.59
N GLU A 147 18.28 -19.26 -4.21
CA GLU A 147 19.27 -18.41 -4.90
C GLU A 147 20.63 -19.09 -5.14
N ASP A 148 21.19 -19.71 -4.10
CA ASP A 148 22.48 -20.40 -4.17
C ASP A 148 22.42 -21.78 -4.83
N LYS A 149 21.21 -22.28 -5.11
CA LYS A 149 20.95 -23.66 -5.55
C LYS A 149 20.59 -23.73 -7.02
N ILE A 150 19.98 -22.68 -7.57
CA ILE A 150 19.63 -22.56 -8.98
C ILE A 150 20.56 -21.55 -9.67
N THR A 151 21.39 -22.05 -10.57
CA THR A 151 22.42 -21.27 -11.28
C THR A 151 21.85 -20.15 -12.16
N LYS A 152 20.57 -20.22 -12.56
CA LYS A 152 19.87 -19.17 -13.32
C LYS A 152 19.53 -17.93 -12.48
N ILE A 153 19.34 -18.10 -11.16
CA ILE A 153 19.00 -17.00 -10.22
C ILE A 153 20.29 -16.28 -9.77
N SER A 154 21.37 -17.04 -9.56
CA SER A 154 22.65 -16.57 -9.02
C SER A 154 23.42 -15.45 -9.78
N PRO A 155 23.34 -15.23 -11.11
CA PRO A 155 24.15 -14.20 -11.78
C PRO A 155 23.77 -12.74 -11.46
N PHE A 156 22.74 -12.50 -10.64
CA PHE A 156 22.27 -11.16 -10.26
C PHE A 156 22.55 -10.79 -8.80
N ALA A 157 23.03 -11.73 -7.98
CA ALA A 157 23.29 -11.53 -6.54
C ALA A 157 24.45 -10.55 -6.21
N GLU A 158 25.24 -10.14 -7.21
CA GLU A 158 26.44 -9.30 -6.99
C GLU A 158 26.34 -7.86 -7.53
N THR A 159 25.13 -7.36 -7.85
CA THR A 159 24.96 -5.93 -8.18
C THR A 159 24.31 -5.20 -7.00
N PRO A 160 24.95 -4.16 -6.41
CA PRO A 160 24.26 -3.33 -5.43
C PRO A 160 23.07 -2.69 -6.12
N LEU A 161 21.86 -2.95 -5.61
CA LEU A 161 20.66 -2.19 -5.95
C LEU A 161 20.95 -0.70 -5.74
N ARG A 162 21.12 0.04 -6.83
CA ARG A 162 21.19 1.49 -6.82
C ARG A 162 19.75 2.00 -6.62
N GLY A 163 19.27 1.98 -5.37
CA GLY A 163 17.92 2.49 -5.08
C GLY A 163 17.34 2.23 -3.68
N GLU A 164 17.89 1.35 -2.86
CA GLU A 164 17.43 1.23 -1.46
C GLU A 164 18.32 2.08 -0.54
N MET A 165 17.96 3.35 -0.40
CA MET A 165 18.35 4.11 0.77
C MET A 165 17.52 3.62 1.97
N SER A 166 18.25 3.28 3.03
CA SER A 166 17.85 3.03 4.42
C SER A 166 17.10 1.75 4.76
N LEU A 167 17.86 0.69 5.09
CA LEU A 167 17.75 0.08 6.42
C LEU A 167 19.09 -0.53 6.84
N GLN A 168 19.65 0.06 7.89
CA GLN A 168 20.98 -0.24 8.41
C GLN A 168 20.84 -1.30 9.49
N GLY A 169 21.16 -2.55 9.16
CA GLY A 169 21.34 -3.65 10.10
C GLY A 169 22.71 -4.26 9.89
N ARG A 170 23.68 -3.89 10.73
CA ARG A 170 25.01 -4.50 10.77
C ARG A 170 24.87 -5.98 11.13
N ILE A 171 25.07 -6.88 10.17
CA ILE A 171 25.55 -8.23 10.47
C ILE A 171 26.96 -8.33 9.91
N SER A 172 27.92 -8.22 10.83
CA SER A 172 29.31 -8.56 10.61
C SER A 172 29.43 -10.06 10.35
N GLY A 173 29.97 -10.42 9.19
CA GLY A 173 30.41 -11.78 8.90
C GLY A 173 29.83 -12.35 7.63
N SER A 174 30.38 -11.97 6.47
CA SER A 174 30.18 -12.76 5.26
C SER A 174 31.47 -12.84 4.46
N ARG A 175 31.93 -14.09 4.31
CA ARG A 175 33.07 -14.51 3.50
C ARG A 175 32.90 -13.94 2.09
N LYS A 176 33.84 -13.10 1.66
CA LYS A 176 34.00 -12.73 0.25
C LYS A 176 34.28 -14.01 -0.55
N ARG A 177 33.26 -14.56 -1.21
CA ARG A 177 33.44 -15.52 -2.30
C ARG A 177 33.66 -14.70 -3.56
N THR A 178 34.89 -14.67 -4.05
CA THR A 178 35.23 -14.19 -5.40
C THR A 178 34.76 -15.24 -6.41
N LYS A 179 33.50 -15.17 -6.86
CA LYS A 179 33.09 -15.83 -8.12
C LYS A 179 33.47 -14.89 -9.27
N ALA A 180 33.99 -15.45 -10.36
CA ALA A 180 34.29 -14.68 -11.56
C ALA A 180 32.99 -14.06 -12.10
N LEU A 181 33.00 -12.76 -12.38
CA LEU A 181 31.84 -12.04 -12.92
C LEU A 181 31.49 -12.61 -14.30
N ALA A 182 30.27 -13.13 -14.46
CA ALA A 182 29.76 -13.62 -15.73
C ALA A 182 29.88 -12.53 -16.83
N SER A 183 30.19 -12.94 -18.07
CA SER A 183 30.24 -11.99 -19.19
C SER A 183 28.88 -11.34 -19.43
N ASN A 184 28.83 -10.17 -20.06
CA ASN A 184 27.55 -9.51 -20.37
C ASN A 184 26.65 -10.38 -21.25
N GLU A 185 27.23 -11.12 -22.20
CA GLU A 185 26.51 -12.09 -23.05
C GLU A 185 25.88 -13.20 -22.22
N GLU A 186 26.65 -13.80 -21.30
CA GLU A 186 26.18 -14.86 -20.40
C GLU A 186 25.05 -14.35 -19.48
N ARG A 187 25.15 -13.09 -18.99
CA ARG A 187 24.10 -12.47 -18.17
C ARG A 187 22.81 -12.26 -18.96
N VAL A 188 22.89 -11.78 -20.20
CA VAL A 188 21.71 -11.58 -21.06
C VAL A 188 21.06 -12.92 -21.43
N GLU A 189 21.86 -13.93 -21.73
CA GLU A 189 21.34 -15.27 -22.03
C GLU A 189 20.66 -15.93 -20.82
N LYS A 190 21.24 -15.78 -19.62
CA LYS A 190 20.58 -16.27 -18.40
C LYS A 190 19.31 -15.50 -18.09
N MET A 191 19.30 -14.18 -18.26
CA MET A 191 18.11 -13.35 -18.05
C MET A 191 16.97 -13.73 -19.00
N SER A 192 17.26 -13.97 -20.28
CA SER A 192 16.21 -14.31 -21.26
C SER A 192 15.51 -15.64 -20.98
N LYS A 193 16.17 -16.54 -20.23
CA LYS A 193 15.62 -17.84 -19.78
C LYS A 193 14.97 -17.77 -18.39
N LEU A 194 15.17 -16.68 -17.64
CA LEU A 194 14.57 -16.47 -16.33
C LEU A 194 13.14 -15.95 -16.52
N THR A 195 12.17 -16.83 -16.35
CA THR A 195 10.73 -16.56 -16.52
C THR A 195 9.97 -17.14 -15.33
N ASP A 196 8.66 -16.93 -15.28
CA ASP A 196 7.77 -17.48 -14.25
C ASP A 196 7.83 -19.01 -14.13
N HIS A 197 8.34 -19.71 -15.16
CA HIS A 197 8.62 -21.15 -15.07
C HIS A 197 9.56 -21.51 -13.90
N ILE A 198 10.36 -20.57 -13.39
CA ILE A 198 11.16 -20.78 -12.17
C ILE A 198 10.31 -21.20 -10.97
N PHE A 199 9.05 -20.75 -10.90
CA PHE A 199 8.10 -21.15 -9.88
C PHE A 199 7.85 -22.67 -9.96
N GLU A 200 7.56 -23.19 -11.15
CA GLU A 200 7.34 -24.61 -11.39
C GLU A 200 8.62 -25.44 -11.22
N GLU A 201 9.76 -24.91 -11.68
CA GLU A 201 11.09 -25.53 -11.53
C GLU A 201 11.41 -25.78 -10.05
N ILE A 202 11.10 -24.82 -9.17
CA ILE A 202 11.26 -24.99 -7.72
C ILE A 202 10.18 -25.92 -7.15
N LEU A 203 8.91 -25.69 -7.48
CA LEU A 203 7.77 -26.40 -6.90
C LEU A 203 7.83 -27.91 -7.17
N TYR A 204 8.22 -28.31 -8.38
CA TYR A 204 8.28 -29.71 -8.79
C TYR A 204 9.66 -30.35 -8.67
N SER A 205 10.66 -29.62 -8.16
CA SER A 205 11.99 -30.19 -7.91
C SER A 205 11.93 -31.31 -6.88
N THR A 206 12.65 -32.40 -7.13
CA THR A 206 12.90 -33.48 -6.17
C THR A 206 14.18 -33.28 -5.36
N ASP A 207 14.94 -32.20 -5.60
CA ASP A 207 16.18 -31.91 -4.86
C ASP A 207 15.84 -31.49 -3.42
N ASP A 208 16.45 -32.17 -2.45
CA ASP A 208 16.30 -31.86 -1.03
C ASP A 208 16.88 -30.48 -0.67
N LYS A 209 17.85 -29.98 -1.43
CA LYS A 209 18.38 -28.63 -1.25
C LYS A 209 17.29 -27.58 -1.45
N LEU A 210 16.34 -27.82 -2.35
CA LEU A 210 15.23 -26.92 -2.66
C LEU A 210 14.00 -27.15 -1.77
N LYS A 211 14.05 -28.06 -0.81
CA LYS A 211 12.91 -28.40 0.06
C LYS A 211 12.30 -27.18 0.74
N ASP A 212 13.12 -26.29 1.30
CA ASP A 212 12.62 -25.08 1.98
C ASP A 212 11.93 -24.09 1.02
N ALA A 213 12.49 -23.87 -0.16
CA ALA A 213 11.88 -23.04 -1.20
C ALA A 213 10.57 -23.66 -1.71
N ARG A 214 10.58 -24.97 -1.96
CA ARG A 214 9.42 -25.76 -2.39
C ARG A 214 8.28 -25.67 -1.38
N MET A 215 8.55 -25.82 -0.08
CA MET A 215 7.53 -25.69 0.96
C MET A 215 6.85 -24.31 0.97
N LYS A 216 7.60 -23.23 0.72
CA LYS A 216 7.04 -21.87 0.62
C LYS A 216 6.12 -21.70 -0.59
N LEU A 217 6.45 -22.29 -1.74
CA LEU A 217 5.58 -22.28 -2.92
C LEU A 217 4.36 -23.20 -2.75
N GLU A 218 4.51 -24.34 -2.08
CA GLU A 218 3.39 -25.21 -1.71
C GLU A 218 2.37 -24.48 -0.83
N ASP A 219 2.82 -23.60 0.07
CA ASP A 219 1.91 -22.76 0.85
C ASP A 219 1.08 -21.82 -0.03
N VAL A 220 1.67 -21.25 -1.09
CA VAL A 220 0.95 -20.41 -2.05
C VAL A 220 -0.13 -21.23 -2.76
N VAL A 221 0.25 -22.37 -3.32
CA VAL A 221 -0.67 -23.26 -4.07
C VAL A 221 -1.78 -23.82 -3.18
N ARG A 222 -1.45 -24.21 -1.94
CA ARG A 222 -2.41 -24.75 -0.95
C ARG A 222 -3.13 -23.67 -0.16
N ARG A 223 -2.93 -22.40 -0.47
CA ARG A 223 -3.53 -21.24 0.21
C ARG A 223 -3.27 -21.18 1.73
N ARG A 224 -2.13 -21.72 2.18
CA ARG A 224 -1.64 -21.61 3.56
C ARG A 224 -0.92 -20.28 3.75
N LEU A 225 -1.69 -19.20 3.67
CA LEU A 225 -1.21 -17.82 3.71
C LEU A 225 -1.47 -17.18 5.08
N PRO A 226 -0.57 -16.29 5.55
CA PRO A 226 -0.88 -15.37 6.63
C PRO A 226 -2.23 -14.68 6.44
N LYS A 227 -2.92 -14.44 7.55
CA LYS A 227 -4.24 -13.84 7.59
C LYS A 227 -4.12 -12.35 7.85
N CYS A 228 -4.73 -11.52 7.02
CA CYS A 228 -4.79 -10.09 7.29
C CYS A 228 -5.75 -9.82 8.45
N VAL A 229 -5.18 -9.36 9.57
CA VAL A 229 -5.89 -9.02 10.80
C VAL A 229 -6.60 -7.68 10.64
N GLY A 230 -5.92 -6.72 10.03
CA GLY A 230 -6.48 -5.40 9.82
C GLY A 230 -5.59 -4.52 8.96
N GLU A 231 -6.21 -3.45 8.47
CA GLU A 231 -5.58 -2.40 7.69
C GLU A 231 -5.91 -1.05 8.35
N THR A 232 -4.93 -0.16 8.42
CA THR A 232 -5.10 1.20 8.94
C THR A 232 -4.33 2.22 8.13
N ARG A 233 -4.74 3.48 8.21
CA ARG A 233 -3.95 4.61 7.72
C ARG A 233 -2.89 5.00 8.74
N ILE A 234 -1.71 5.33 8.22
CA ILE A 234 -0.52 5.65 9.00
C ILE A 234 0.13 6.93 8.48
N THR A 235 1.05 7.46 9.27
CA THR A 235 1.86 8.63 8.90
C THR A 235 3.02 8.24 7.99
N GLN A 236 3.58 9.21 7.26
CA GLN A 236 4.80 9.01 6.48
C GLN A 236 5.97 8.53 7.35
N THR A 237 6.03 8.95 8.62
CA THR A 237 7.06 8.53 9.57
C THR A 237 6.96 7.03 9.87
N GLU A 238 5.76 6.52 10.12
CA GLU A 238 5.51 5.09 10.32
C GLU A 238 5.78 4.27 9.05
N PHE A 239 5.47 4.82 7.87
CA PHE A 239 5.81 4.18 6.60
C PHE A 239 7.33 4.04 6.41
N LYS A 240 8.09 5.11 6.62
CA LYS A 240 9.56 5.13 6.48
C LYS A 240 10.26 4.24 7.51
N ASN A 241 9.64 4.00 8.66
CA ASN A 241 10.15 3.12 9.69
C ASN A 241 9.02 2.24 10.26
N ASN A 242 8.77 1.11 9.61
CA ASN A 242 7.72 0.16 9.99
C ASN A 242 7.90 -0.41 11.42
N GLN A 243 9.09 -0.32 12.01
CA GLN A 243 9.33 -0.74 13.39
C GLN A 243 8.52 0.08 14.39
N ILE A 244 8.19 1.33 14.06
CA ILE A 244 7.32 2.18 14.88
C ILE A 244 5.94 1.52 15.00
N LEU A 245 5.35 1.17 13.86
CA LEU A 245 4.05 0.51 13.79
C LEU A 245 4.09 -0.89 14.43
N GLN A 246 5.18 -1.63 14.24
CA GLN A 246 5.38 -2.94 14.88
C GLN A 246 5.48 -2.84 16.40
N ASN A 247 6.16 -1.83 16.93
CA ASN A 247 6.28 -1.62 18.37
C ASN A 247 4.94 -1.21 18.98
N ASP A 248 4.22 -0.28 18.36
CA ASP A 248 2.88 0.12 18.83
C ASP A 248 1.89 -1.06 18.81
N TRP A 249 1.91 -1.87 17.74
CA TRP A 249 1.14 -3.10 17.69
C TRP A 249 1.53 -4.09 18.80
N ASN A 250 2.83 -4.27 19.03
CA ASN A 250 3.35 -5.15 20.07
C ASN A 250 2.92 -4.70 21.48
N GLU A 251 2.87 -3.40 21.75
CA GLU A 251 2.37 -2.85 23.00
C GLU A 251 0.86 -3.09 23.15
N ALA A 252 0.09 -2.90 22.07
CA ALA A 252 -1.32 -3.23 22.06
C ALA A 252 -1.59 -4.71 22.37
N VAL A 253 -0.81 -5.63 21.79
CA VAL A 253 -0.93 -7.07 22.07
C VAL A 253 -0.63 -7.39 23.54
N ASP A 254 0.38 -6.76 24.16
CA ASP A 254 0.68 -6.95 25.59
C ASP A 254 -0.47 -6.50 26.48
N GLU A 255 -1.00 -5.31 26.20
CA GLU A 255 -2.16 -4.80 26.92
C GLU A 255 -3.36 -5.73 26.73
N TRP A 256 -3.65 -6.14 25.50
CA TRP A 256 -4.76 -7.05 25.21
C TRP A 256 -4.68 -8.35 26.01
N ASN A 257 -3.50 -8.99 26.04
CA ASN A 257 -3.28 -10.22 26.81
C ASN A 257 -3.48 -10.02 28.31
N LYS A 258 -3.17 -8.84 28.86
CA LYS A 258 -3.43 -8.52 30.28
C LYS A 258 -4.93 -8.40 30.57
N LEU A 259 -5.69 -7.83 29.64
CA LEU A 259 -7.13 -7.58 29.80
C LEU A 259 -7.99 -8.83 29.52
N HIS A 260 -7.48 -9.75 28.69
CA HIS A 260 -8.20 -10.95 28.27
C HIS A 260 -7.40 -12.22 28.60
N PRO A 261 -7.25 -12.59 29.88
CA PRO A 261 -6.36 -13.69 30.31
C PRO A 261 -6.76 -15.08 29.80
N THR A 262 -7.98 -15.24 29.27
CA THR A 262 -8.45 -16.47 28.63
C THR A 262 -7.95 -16.65 27.20
N VAL A 263 -7.33 -15.61 26.62
CA VAL A 263 -6.79 -15.58 25.25
C VAL A 263 -5.33 -15.13 25.33
N PHE A 264 -4.44 -15.81 24.60
CA PHE A 264 -3.04 -15.41 24.52
C PHE A 264 -2.61 -15.24 23.07
N LEU A 265 -2.25 -14.01 22.70
CA LEU A 265 -1.67 -13.68 21.41
C LEU A 265 -0.15 -13.52 21.56
N ASP A 266 0.64 -14.36 20.88
CA ASP A 266 2.10 -14.20 20.83
C ASP A 266 2.47 -13.18 19.75
N LYS A 267 3.22 -12.14 20.14
CA LYS A 267 3.71 -11.10 19.23
C LYS A 267 4.53 -11.65 18.07
N LYS A 268 5.20 -12.79 18.27
CA LYS A 268 6.00 -13.47 17.23
C LYS A 268 5.16 -14.00 16.07
N ASP A 269 3.85 -14.15 16.28
CA ASP A 269 2.93 -14.62 15.26
C ASP A 269 2.40 -13.48 14.38
N PHE A 270 2.88 -12.25 14.57
CA PHE A 270 2.45 -11.09 13.78
C PHE A 270 3.59 -10.50 12.96
N SER A 271 3.24 -10.03 11.76
CA SER A 271 4.13 -9.22 10.94
C SER A 271 3.40 -7.99 10.42
N VAL A 272 4.12 -6.88 10.37
CA VAL A 272 3.65 -5.61 9.80
C VAL A 272 4.13 -5.46 8.36
N ASP A 273 3.28 -4.89 7.53
CA ASP A 273 3.59 -4.44 6.17
C ASP A 273 3.10 -3.00 5.99
N THR A 274 3.88 -2.19 5.29
CA THR A 274 3.58 -0.78 5.05
C THR A 274 3.60 -0.50 3.57
N VAL A 275 2.54 0.13 3.07
CA VAL A 275 2.34 0.40 1.65
C VAL A 275 2.12 1.89 1.45
N GLN A 276 2.77 2.45 0.44
CA GLN A 276 2.51 3.78 -0.07
C GLN A 276 1.58 3.69 -1.29
N LEU A 277 0.50 4.45 -1.27
CA LEU A 277 -0.44 4.56 -2.38
C LEU A 277 -0.39 5.98 -2.93
N ASP A 278 0.35 6.15 -4.02
CA ASP A 278 0.41 7.42 -4.75
C ASP A 278 -0.65 7.46 -5.83
N SER A 279 -1.39 8.56 -5.86
CA SER A 279 -2.25 8.91 -6.98
C SER A 279 -1.46 9.51 -8.14
N THR A 280 -0.20 9.93 -7.95
CA THR A 280 0.57 10.69 -8.94
C THR A 280 1.91 10.07 -9.29
N TYR A 281 2.61 10.67 -10.26
CA TYR A 281 3.95 10.25 -10.68
C TYR A 281 5.06 10.74 -9.74
N LYS A 282 4.93 11.96 -9.20
CA LYS A 282 5.81 12.53 -8.19
C LYS A 282 5.05 12.59 -6.87
N GLU A 283 5.62 12.03 -5.81
CA GLU A 283 5.03 11.94 -4.47
C GLU A 283 4.47 13.30 -4.01
N ALA A 284 3.25 13.30 -3.49
CA ALA A 284 2.56 14.47 -2.94
C ALA A 284 2.38 15.68 -3.88
N GLU A 285 2.65 15.56 -5.18
CA GLU A 285 2.44 16.65 -6.13
C GLU A 285 1.08 16.54 -6.82
N ASN A 286 0.37 17.68 -6.96
CA ASN A 286 -0.87 17.70 -7.74
C ASN A 286 -0.59 17.39 -9.22
N PRO A 287 -1.34 16.44 -9.82
CA PRO A 287 -1.06 15.94 -11.16
C PRO A 287 -1.11 17.00 -12.27
N ILE A 288 -1.86 18.08 -12.10
CA ILE A 288 -2.02 19.12 -13.13
C ILE A 288 -0.90 20.16 -13.12
N ASN A 289 -0.14 20.27 -12.02
CA ASN A 289 0.86 21.33 -11.83
C ASN A 289 1.95 21.33 -12.91
N ASN A 290 2.29 20.15 -13.42
CA ASN A 290 3.31 19.94 -14.45
C ASN A 290 2.73 19.59 -15.81
N VAL A 291 1.48 20.00 -16.07
CA VAL A 291 0.83 19.79 -17.36
C VAL A 291 0.60 21.12 -18.05
N TYR A 292 1.00 21.19 -19.32
CA TYR A 292 0.73 22.33 -20.17
C TYR A 292 -0.57 22.12 -20.96
N PHE A 293 -1.37 23.18 -21.04
CA PHE A 293 -2.64 23.21 -21.75
C PHE A 293 -2.66 24.28 -22.83
N TYR A 294 -3.59 24.20 -23.78
CA TYR A 294 -3.83 25.23 -24.78
C TYR A 294 -5.33 25.50 -24.99
N ARG A 295 -5.66 26.72 -25.44
CA ARG A 295 -7.05 27.19 -25.66
C ARG A 295 -7.48 27.10 -27.13
N LYS A 296 -8.78 27.28 -27.42
CA LYS A 296 -9.35 26.97 -28.78
C LYS A 296 -8.88 28.00 -29.76
N ARG A 297 -8.98 29.22 -29.29
CA ARG A 297 -8.66 30.43 -30.01
C ARG A 297 -7.15 30.69 -30.07
N LYS A 298 -6.36 30.01 -29.23
CA LYS A 298 -4.90 30.17 -29.11
C LYS A 298 -4.23 28.78 -29.02
N PRO A 299 -4.17 28.03 -30.13
CA PRO A 299 -3.74 26.63 -30.13
C PRO A 299 -2.23 26.40 -30.01
N THR A 300 -1.43 27.47 -30.10
CA THR A 300 0.04 27.45 -30.02
C THR A 300 0.58 28.04 -28.73
N GLU A 301 -0.29 28.68 -27.93
CA GLU A 301 0.09 29.27 -26.64
C GLU A 301 -0.22 28.27 -25.53
N ALA A 302 0.83 27.80 -24.85
CA ALA A 302 0.71 26.94 -23.69
C ALA A 302 0.45 27.76 -22.42
N PHE A 303 -0.29 27.19 -21.48
CA PHE A 303 -0.50 27.74 -20.14
C PHE A 303 -0.71 26.62 -19.12
N LYS A 304 -0.55 26.92 -17.83
CA LYS A 304 -0.88 26.00 -16.74
C LYS A 304 -2.28 26.28 -16.19
N ILE A 305 -2.99 25.24 -15.80
CA ILE A 305 -4.29 25.33 -15.12
C ILE A 305 -4.05 25.11 -13.62
N LYS A 306 -4.66 25.93 -12.77
CA LYS A 306 -4.61 25.77 -11.31
C LYS A 306 -5.74 24.87 -10.83
N LYS A 307 -5.53 24.17 -9.70
CA LYS A 307 -6.52 23.25 -9.11
C LYS A 307 -7.93 23.87 -8.99
N TYR A 308 -8.03 25.09 -8.46
CA TYR A 308 -9.32 25.77 -8.27
C TYR A 308 -10.06 26.08 -9.57
N GLU A 309 -9.36 26.12 -10.71
CA GLU A 309 -9.97 26.33 -12.04
C GLU A 309 -10.62 25.05 -12.58
N VAL A 310 -10.36 23.89 -11.96
CA VAL A 310 -10.91 22.59 -12.34
C VAL A 310 -12.12 22.26 -11.46
N SER A 311 -11.91 22.01 -10.17
CA SER A 311 -13.00 21.70 -9.22
C SER A 311 -12.52 21.79 -7.77
N SER A 312 -13.42 22.23 -6.87
CA SER A 312 -13.21 22.20 -5.42
C SER A 312 -13.42 20.82 -4.79
N LEU A 313 -13.91 19.84 -5.56
CA LEU A 313 -14.13 18.46 -5.10
C LEU A 313 -12.92 17.53 -5.34
N LEU A 314 -11.80 18.10 -5.79
CA LEU A 314 -10.57 17.35 -6.05
C LEU A 314 -9.80 17.08 -4.75
N PRO A 315 -9.04 15.97 -4.67
CA PRO A 315 -8.25 15.65 -3.49
C PRO A 315 -7.28 16.77 -3.09
N GLU A 316 -7.13 17.00 -1.78
CA GLU A 316 -6.06 17.85 -1.23
C GLU A 316 -4.74 17.09 -1.16
N GLU A 317 -4.80 15.81 -0.75
CA GLU A 317 -3.66 14.92 -0.66
C GLU A 317 -3.66 13.93 -1.82
N PHE A 318 -2.46 13.63 -2.34
CA PHE A 318 -2.26 12.71 -3.47
C PHE A 318 -1.49 11.45 -3.12
N THR A 319 -1.07 11.32 -1.86
CA THR A 319 -0.35 10.16 -1.33
C THR A 319 -1.00 9.77 -0.01
N GLU A 320 -1.24 8.48 0.18
CA GLU A 320 -1.63 7.93 1.48
C GLU A 320 -0.76 6.73 1.84
N TYR A 321 -0.64 6.48 3.14
CA TYR A 321 0.13 5.36 3.67
C TYR A 321 -0.77 4.39 4.41
N VAL A 322 -0.53 3.11 4.17
CA VAL A 322 -1.36 2.01 4.66
C VAL A 322 -0.49 1.06 5.46
N GLY A 323 -0.86 0.81 6.71
CA GLY A 323 -0.27 -0.23 7.56
C GLY A 323 -1.17 -1.46 7.61
N ARG A 324 -0.58 -2.64 7.47
CA ARG A 324 -1.29 -3.93 7.52
C ARG A 324 -0.65 -4.83 8.55
N ILE A 325 -1.50 -5.47 9.35
CA ILE A 325 -1.08 -6.48 10.32
C ILE A 325 -1.50 -7.84 9.80
N TYR A 326 -0.54 -8.77 9.72
CA TYR A 326 -0.78 -10.15 9.34
C TYR A 326 -0.51 -11.08 10.49
N TYR A 327 -1.39 -12.06 10.68
CA TYR A 327 -1.23 -13.18 11.59
C TYR A 327 -0.70 -14.39 10.83
N THR A 328 0.40 -14.97 11.27
CA THR A 328 1.17 -15.96 10.51
C THR A 328 0.73 -17.40 10.78
N LYS A 329 -0.03 -17.65 11.85
CA LYS A 329 -0.58 -18.97 12.17
C LYS A 329 -1.88 -19.26 11.42
N ASN A 330 -2.13 -20.55 11.20
CA ASN A 330 -3.37 -21.08 10.60
C ASN A 330 -4.33 -21.56 11.69
N SER A 331 -4.85 -20.64 12.52
CA SER A 331 -5.77 -20.93 13.63
C SER A 331 -6.95 -19.97 13.57
N ASP A 332 -8.15 -20.48 13.25
CA ASP A 332 -9.35 -19.65 13.05
C ASP A 332 -9.84 -18.97 14.34
N GLY A 333 -9.61 -19.61 15.50
CA GLY A 333 -9.97 -19.06 16.81
C GLY A 333 -9.10 -17.86 17.18
N GLU A 334 -7.78 -18.03 17.12
CA GLU A 334 -6.82 -16.97 17.45
C GLU A 334 -6.86 -15.82 16.42
N GLU A 335 -7.20 -16.11 15.15
CA GLU A 335 -7.42 -15.07 14.12
C GLU A 335 -8.55 -14.11 14.54
N LYS A 336 -9.63 -14.64 15.11
CA LYS A 336 -10.76 -13.82 15.57
C LYS A 336 -10.33 -12.86 16.68
N ASP A 337 -9.60 -13.37 17.66
CA ASP A 337 -9.12 -12.56 18.78
C ASP A 337 -8.10 -11.51 18.34
N ALA A 338 -7.22 -11.85 17.39
CA ALA A 338 -6.31 -10.88 16.78
C ALA A 338 -7.07 -9.72 16.09
N LYS A 339 -8.16 -10.02 15.38
CA LYS A 339 -8.99 -8.99 14.72
C LYS A 339 -9.67 -8.07 15.73
N GLU A 340 -10.13 -8.62 16.86
CA GLU A 340 -10.70 -7.82 17.94
C GLU A 340 -9.63 -6.95 18.63
N CYS A 341 -8.43 -7.50 18.86
CA CYS A 341 -7.28 -6.72 19.35
C CYS A 341 -6.93 -5.56 18.41
N PHE A 342 -6.92 -5.79 17.09
CA PHE A 342 -6.67 -4.74 16.09
C PHE A 342 -7.73 -3.64 16.13
N LYS A 343 -9.02 -4.00 16.18
CA LYS A 343 -10.10 -3.02 16.30
C LYS A 343 -9.97 -2.21 17.58
N TRP A 344 -9.75 -2.87 18.72
CA TRP A 344 -9.57 -2.21 20.01
C TRP A 344 -8.39 -1.23 19.99
N TRP A 345 -7.25 -1.64 19.43
CA TRP A 345 -6.07 -0.79 19.27
C TRP A 345 -6.38 0.48 18.46
N ARG A 346 -7.08 0.36 17.32
CA ARG A 346 -7.37 1.51 16.44
C ARG A 346 -8.59 2.35 16.83
N LEU A 347 -9.56 1.79 17.57
CA LEU A 347 -10.74 2.52 18.06
C LEU A 347 -10.47 3.28 19.37
N GLY A 348 -9.20 3.47 19.76
CA GLY A 348 -8.81 4.31 20.89
C GLY A 348 -8.48 3.56 22.18
N LYS A 349 -8.23 2.24 22.11
CA LYS A 349 -7.98 1.38 23.28
C LYS A 349 -9.04 1.59 24.38
N ASN A 350 -10.30 1.81 24.01
CA ASN A 350 -11.38 2.15 24.94
C ASN A 350 -11.58 1.04 25.98
N LYS A 351 -11.76 1.44 27.24
CA LYS A 351 -11.84 0.55 28.39
C LYS A 351 -12.86 1.10 29.37
N ILE A 352 -13.77 0.24 29.82
CA ILE A 352 -14.70 0.54 30.89
C ILE A 352 -14.77 -0.65 31.84
N LEU A 353 -14.63 -0.40 33.14
CA LEU A 353 -14.80 -1.40 34.18
C LEU A 353 -16.21 -1.26 34.73
N VAL A 354 -17.04 -2.29 34.55
CA VAL A 354 -18.46 -2.26 34.94
C VAL A 354 -18.73 -3.22 36.10
N TYR A 355 -19.73 -2.88 36.91
CA TYR A 355 -20.12 -3.60 38.12
C TYR A 355 -21.62 -3.88 38.11
N ASP A 356 -22.03 -5.03 38.66
CA ASP A 356 -23.43 -5.42 38.76
C ASP A 356 -24.16 -4.86 39.99
N GLU A 357 -23.43 -4.22 40.91
CA GLU A 357 -23.96 -3.45 42.04
C GLU A 357 -23.51 -1.98 42.01
N GLU A 358 -24.17 -1.14 42.82
CA GLU A 358 -23.76 0.26 43.05
C GLU A 358 -22.44 0.34 43.83
N GLU A 359 -21.79 1.52 43.81
CA GLU A 359 -20.57 1.80 44.58
C GLU A 359 -19.40 0.85 44.27
N PHE A 360 -19.31 0.39 43.02
CA PHE A 360 -18.26 -0.51 42.52
C PHE A 360 -18.19 -1.85 43.26
N LYS A 361 -19.34 -2.38 43.66
CA LYS A 361 -19.48 -3.66 44.37
C LYS A 361 -19.95 -4.79 43.46
N GLY A 362 -20.02 -5.99 44.02
CA GLY A 362 -20.50 -7.18 43.34
C GLY A 362 -19.48 -7.75 42.36
N ASN A 363 -19.97 -8.35 41.28
CA ASN A 363 -19.12 -8.86 40.21
C ASN A 363 -18.69 -7.69 39.31
N GLU A 364 -17.40 -7.66 38.99
CA GLU A 364 -16.83 -6.69 38.07
C GLU A 364 -16.44 -7.33 36.74
N ARG A 365 -16.52 -6.54 35.66
CA ARG A 365 -16.06 -6.95 34.34
C ARG A 365 -15.44 -5.78 33.60
N LEU A 366 -14.22 -5.99 33.11
CA LEU A 366 -13.63 -5.08 32.15
C LEU A 366 -14.22 -5.34 30.75
N ILE A 367 -14.74 -4.29 30.13
CA ILE A 367 -15.29 -4.31 28.77
C ILE A 367 -14.42 -3.40 27.88
N THR A 368 -14.03 -3.95 26.73
CA THR A 368 -13.19 -3.28 25.73
C THR A 368 -13.81 -3.30 24.33
N LYS A 369 -15.05 -3.77 24.21
CA LYS A 369 -15.79 -3.94 22.95
C LYS A 369 -17.25 -3.55 23.13
N ASP A 370 -17.94 -3.33 22.01
CA ASP A 370 -19.37 -3.10 22.00
C ASP A 370 -20.12 -4.38 22.41
N CYS A 371 -21.12 -4.24 23.28
CA CYS A 371 -21.93 -5.34 23.78
C CYS A 371 -23.41 -5.00 23.60
N ALA A 372 -24.04 -5.60 22.58
CA ALA A 372 -25.49 -5.46 22.32
C ALA A 372 -26.34 -6.18 23.38
N SER A 373 -25.75 -7.12 24.11
CA SER A 373 -26.26 -7.71 25.35
C SER A 373 -25.07 -7.95 26.26
N LEU A 374 -25.31 -7.92 27.58
CA LEU A 374 -24.32 -8.33 28.59
C LEU A 374 -24.26 -9.85 28.77
N ASP A 375 -25.10 -10.61 28.04
CA ASP A 375 -25.03 -12.07 28.04
C ASP A 375 -23.63 -12.56 27.64
N GLY A 376 -23.03 -13.37 28.51
CA GLY A 376 -21.66 -13.88 28.33
C GLY A 376 -20.56 -12.95 28.83
N CYS A 377 -20.87 -11.74 29.33
CA CYS A 377 -19.92 -10.88 30.03
C CYS A 377 -19.71 -11.27 31.51
N GLY A 378 -20.53 -12.19 32.05
CA GLY A 378 -20.50 -12.57 33.47
C GLY A 378 -21.26 -11.62 34.39
N ILE A 379 -21.83 -10.55 33.83
CA ILE A 379 -22.72 -9.57 34.48
C ILE A 379 -23.99 -9.48 33.64
N LYS A 380 -25.16 -9.29 34.26
CA LYS A 380 -26.45 -9.18 33.55
C LYS A 380 -26.96 -7.74 33.40
N ALA A 381 -26.49 -6.84 34.24
CA ALA A 381 -26.94 -5.46 34.30
C ALA A 381 -25.83 -4.61 34.92
N ILE A 382 -25.59 -3.40 34.41
CA ILE A 382 -24.59 -2.48 34.94
C ILE A 382 -25.27 -1.53 35.92
N ARG A 383 -24.72 -1.42 37.13
CA ARG A 383 -25.22 -0.54 38.21
C ARG A 383 -24.19 0.46 38.72
N SER A 384 -22.91 0.25 38.45
CA SER A 384 -21.87 1.27 38.57
C SER A 384 -20.74 0.99 37.58
N CYS A 385 -19.93 2.00 37.23
CA CYS A 385 -18.82 1.82 36.29
C CYS A 385 -17.72 2.87 36.43
N LYS A 386 -16.51 2.50 36.00
CA LYS A 386 -15.35 3.39 35.88
C LYS A 386 -14.92 3.44 34.42
N VAL A 387 -14.97 4.62 33.80
CA VAL A 387 -14.51 4.80 32.43
C VAL A 387 -13.00 5.01 32.44
N LEU A 388 -12.25 3.99 32.06
CA LEU A 388 -10.79 4.05 32.06
C LEU A 388 -10.24 4.76 30.82
N SER A 389 -10.93 4.64 29.68
CA SER A 389 -10.60 5.35 28.44
C SER A 389 -11.75 5.28 27.42
N GLY A 390 -11.85 6.31 26.58
CA GLY A 390 -12.89 6.42 25.55
C GLY A 390 -14.20 7.00 26.05
N VAL A 391 -15.05 7.40 25.11
CA VAL A 391 -16.42 7.83 25.40
C VAL A 391 -17.34 6.62 25.22
N TRP A 392 -18.20 6.35 26.19
CA TRP A 392 -19.08 5.18 26.20
C TRP A 392 -20.53 5.59 26.31
N ASN A 393 -21.40 4.87 25.62
CA ASN A 393 -22.85 5.04 25.70
C ASN A 393 -23.45 3.79 26.33
N LEU A 394 -24.16 3.98 27.44
CA LEU A 394 -24.97 2.96 28.09
C LEU A 394 -26.42 3.04 27.62
N TYR A 395 -27.08 1.89 27.52
CA TYR A 395 -28.49 1.78 27.16
C TYR A 395 -29.25 0.95 28.19
N GLU A 396 -30.45 1.39 28.52
CA GLU A 396 -31.33 0.68 29.45
C GLU A 396 -31.94 -0.59 28.83
N CYS A 397 -31.93 -0.71 27.49
CA CYS A 397 -32.38 -1.90 26.77
C CYS A 397 -31.24 -2.60 26.01
N LEU A 398 -31.54 -3.81 25.51
CA LEU A 398 -30.67 -4.58 24.62
C LEU A 398 -30.57 -3.92 23.23
N ASN A 399 -29.56 -4.31 22.46
CA ASN A 399 -29.32 -3.89 21.07
C ASN A 399 -29.23 -2.36 20.90
N TYR A 400 -28.67 -1.64 21.88
CA TYR A 400 -28.47 -0.19 21.81
C TYR A 400 -29.77 0.61 21.60
N SER A 401 -30.88 0.08 22.11
CA SER A 401 -32.21 0.68 21.95
C SER A 401 -32.57 1.52 23.16
N GLU A 402 -33.25 2.66 22.92
CA GLU A 402 -33.87 3.62 23.87
C GLU A 402 -33.07 4.02 25.13
N LEU A 403 -33.09 5.32 25.45
CA LEU A 403 -32.40 5.96 26.59
C LEU A 403 -30.88 5.72 26.58
N GLU A 404 -30.17 6.65 25.93
CA GLU A 404 -28.72 6.65 25.78
C GLU A 404 -28.08 7.58 26.82
N HIS A 405 -27.15 7.04 27.60
CA HIS A 405 -26.40 7.77 28.63
C HIS A 405 -24.93 7.83 28.24
N THR A 406 -24.42 9.03 27.92
CA THR A 406 -23.03 9.24 27.49
C THR A 406 -22.10 9.45 28.69
N LEU A 407 -21.12 8.57 28.80
CA LEU A 407 -20.10 8.57 29.83
C LEU A 407 -18.81 9.19 29.29
N GLN A 408 -18.25 10.11 30.08
CA GLN A 408 -17.00 10.80 29.73
C GLN A 408 -15.77 9.95 30.10
N PRO A 409 -14.65 10.11 29.38
CA PRO A 409 -13.41 9.39 29.68
C PRO A 409 -12.85 9.78 31.04
N GLU A 410 -12.23 8.83 31.75
CA GLU A 410 -11.55 9.03 33.04
C GLU A 410 -12.48 9.45 34.19
N GLU A 411 -13.80 9.28 34.03
CA GLU A 411 -14.81 9.54 35.06
C GLU A 411 -15.29 8.24 35.74
N GLU A 412 -15.72 8.37 37.00
CA GLU A 412 -16.31 7.31 37.79
C GLU A 412 -17.79 7.59 38.04
N TYR A 413 -18.64 6.57 37.89
CA TYR A 413 -20.08 6.66 38.09
C TYR A 413 -20.52 5.59 39.10
N HIS A 414 -20.84 6.04 40.30
CA HIS A 414 -21.14 5.19 41.46
C HIS A 414 -22.53 4.55 41.40
N ASN A 415 -23.45 5.12 40.62
CA ASN A 415 -24.83 4.66 40.51
C ASN A 415 -25.48 5.21 39.21
N PRO A 416 -26.67 4.69 38.81
CA PRO A 416 -27.29 5.08 37.55
C PRO A 416 -27.71 6.54 37.43
N THR A 417 -28.00 7.21 38.55
CA THR A 417 -28.37 8.63 38.51
C THR A 417 -27.20 9.53 38.13
N GLU A 418 -25.96 9.12 38.36
CA GLU A 418 -24.77 9.90 38.03
C GLU A 418 -24.49 9.96 36.51
N TRP A 419 -24.92 8.96 35.74
CA TRP A 419 -24.86 9.02 34.28
C TRP A 419 -26.15 9.52 33.62
N GLY A 420 -27.14 9.96 34.42
CA GLY A 420 -28.36 10.60 33.92
C GLY A 420 -29.58 9.69 33.78
N ALA A 421 -29.56 8.47 34.35
CA ALA A 421 -30.77 7.64 34.43
C ALA A 421 -31.84 8.29 35.33
N LEU A 422 -33.11 8.15 34.95
CA LEU A 422 -34.24 8.73 35.69
C LEU A 422 -34.49 8.06 37.05
N ASP A 423 -34.09 6.79 37.18
CA ASP A 423 -34.24 5.99 38.39
C ASP A 423 -32.89 5.39 38.79
N ARG A 424 -32.53 5.51 40.07
CA ARG A 424 -31.32 4.91 40.66
C ARG A 424 -31.31 3.38 40.51
N THR A 425 -32.47 2.76 40.34
CA THR A 425 -32.57 1.31 40.15
C THR A 425 -32.47 0.87 38.69
N ALA A 426 -32.55 1.79 37.71
CA ALA A 426 -32.52 1.49 36.28
C ALA A 426 -31.12 1.05 35.84
N PRO A 427 -30.90 -0.25 35.52
CA PRO A 427 -29.59 -0.72 35.12
C PRO A 427 -29.38 -0.49 33.62
N ALA A 428 -28.13 -0.40 33.19
CA ALA A 428 -27.82 -0.51 31.76
C ALA A 428 -27.67 -1.98 31.34
N LEU A 429 -28.25 -2.35 30.20
CA LEU A 429 -28.30 -3.72 29.67
C LEU A 429 -27.48 -3.91 28.40
N SER A 430 -27.08 -2.82 27.74
CA SER A 430 -26.14 -2.86 26.61
C SER A 430 -25.28 -1.60 26.60
N LEU A 431 -24.13 -1.65 25.90
CA LEU A 431 -23.19 -0.54 25.82
C LEU A 431 -22.38 -0.56 24.53
N ARG A 432 -22.04 0.63 24.02
CA ARG A 432 -21.12 0.80 22.90
C ARG A 432 -20.20 1.98 23.13
N HIS A 433 -19.00 1.96 22.57
CA HIS A 433 -18.15 3.15 22.56
C HIS A 433 -18.58 4.09 21.43
N GLU A 434 -18.40 5.40 21.64
CA GLU A 434 -18.58 6.39 20.59
C GLU A 434 -17.39 6.30 19.62
N ARG A 435 -17.67 6.16 18.32
CA ARG A 435 -16.63 6.14 17.29
C ARG A 435 -16.35 7.58 16.88
N LYS A 436 -15.13 8.05 17.15
CA LYS A 436 -14.65 9.35 16.66
C LYS A 436 -14.46 9.37 15.15
#